data_AF-A0A7W8LKP7-F1
#
_entry.id   AF-A0A7W8LKP7-F1
#
_cell.length_a   1.000
_cell.length_b   1.000
_cell.length_c   1.000
_cell.angle_alpha   90.00
_cell.angle_beta   90.00
_cell.angle_gamma   90.00
#
_symmetry.space_group_name_H-M   'P 1'
#
loop_
_entity.id
_entity.type
_entity.pdbx_description
1 polymer ?
#
loop_
_entity_poly.entity_id
_entity_poly.type
_entity_poly.pdbx_seq_one_letter_code
_entity_poly.pdbx_strand_id
1 'polypeptide(L)'
;MDKPASKHITIFLCILAEFFNLLTAWVLGDVMHIPLFMDTIGTVFIVLYAGLLPGLLVGGLYNVLRLLLMVAAGNSFYPWEIMYSLCGFAIAFFTWLFSWRNNNLYLSKTLTILYLILISLVTAFASSIIGGMIETFQRILFDNQVYVNPVKNFVMAFLGENLGLFVACTFARIPVTVLDRLICTFLGFILYQLARRRGSADARQ
;
A
#
# COMPACT_ATOMS: atom_id res chain seq x y z
N MET A 1 11.55 -15.60 18.21
CA MET A 1 10.87 -16.23 17.07
C MET A 1 9.66 -16.96 17.63
N ASP A 2 8.50 -16.32 17.58
CA ASP A 2 7.23 -17.00 17.85
C ASP A 2 6.99 -18.02 16.72
N LYS A 3 6.40 -19.18 17.03
CA LYS A 3 6.09 -20.24 16.07
C LYS A 3 5.47 -19.65 14.79
N PRO A 4 5.81 -20.16 13.59
CA PRO A 4 5.10 -19.77 12.38
C PRO A 4 3.61 -20.04 12.61
N ALA A 5 2.78 -19.01 12.45
CA ALA A 5 1.33 -19.15 12.54
C ALA A 5 0.89 -20.30 11.63
N SER A 6 -0.10 -21.08 12.07
CA SER A 6 -0.67 -22.16 11.25
C SER A 6 -1.00 -21.61 9.87
N LYS A 7 -0.64 -22.34 8.80
CA LYS A 7 -0.84 -21.90 7.41
C LYS A 7 -2.28 -21.42 7.16
N HIS A 8 -3.26 -22.05 7.80
CA HIS A 8 -4.67 -21.68 7.73
C HIS A 8 -4.96 -20.29 8.32
N ILE A 9 -4.32 -19.93 9.43
CA ILE A 9 -4.46 -18.61 10.07
C ILE A 9 -3.86 -17.54 9.18
N THR A 10 -2.69 -17.78 8.59
CA THR A 10 -2.07 -16.83 7.66
C THR A 10 -2.95 -16.58 6.44
N ILE A 11 -3.50 -17.64 5.83
CA ILE A 11 -4.41 -17.51 4.68
C ILE A 11 -5.65 -16.69 5.06
N PHE A 12 -6.27 -17.00 6.19
CA PHE A 12 -7.43 -16.26 6.69
C PHE A 12 -7.12 -14.77 6.91
N LEU A 13 -5.98 -14.47 7.54
CA LEU A 13 -5.54 -13.09 7.75
C LEU A 13 -5.22 -12.36 6.44
N CYS A 14 -4.65 -13.03 5.44
CA CYS A 14 -4.45 -12.45 4.11
C CYS A 14 -5.78 -12.06 3.46
N ILE A 15 -6.79 -12.94 3.50
CA ILE A 15 -8.13 -12.64 2.96
C ILE A 15 -8.76 -11.45 3.68
N LEU A 16 -8.66 -11.43 5.02
CA LEU A 16 -9.20 -10.33 5.83
C LEU A 16 -8.46 -9.00 5.55
N ALA A 17 -7.13 -9.05 5.40
CA ALA A 17 -6.31 -7.90 5.08
C ALA A 17 -6.64 -7.32 3.70
N GLU A 18 -6.89 -8.19 2.73
CA GLU A 18 -7.31 -7.81 1.38
C GLU A 18 -8.68 -7.14 1.38
N PHE A 19 -9.65 -7.74 2.06
CA PHE A 19 -10.98 -7.16 2.24
C PHE A 19 -10.89 -5.80 2.94
N PHE A 20 -10.03 -5.68 3.95
CA PHE A 20 -9.81 -4.43 4.67
C PHE A 20 -9.23 -3.34 3.76
N ASN A 21 -8.22 -3.65 2.94
CA ASN A 21 -7.66 -2.71 1.96
C ASN A 21 -8.72 -2.21 0.97
N LEU A 22 -9.54 -3.13 0.43
CA LEU A 22 -10.65 -2.78 -0.47
C LEU A 22 -11.67 -1.87 0.23
N LEU A 23 -12.06 -2.20 1.46
CA LEU A 23 -13.02 -1.43 2.23
C LEU A 23 -12.50 -0.02 2.56
N THR A 24 -11.24 0.09 3.02
CA THR A 24 -10.66 1.39 3.38
C THR A 24 -10.48 2.28 2.16
N ALA A 25 -10.01 1.73 1.05
CA ALA A 25 -9.89 2.48 -0.19
C ALA A 25 -11.26 2.94 -0.72
N TRP A 26 -12.28 2.09 -0.67
CA TRP A 26 -13.64 2.43 -1.11
C TRP A 26 -14.28 3.51 -0.21
N VAL A 27 -14.26 3.33 1.11
CA VAL A 27 -14.88 4.29 2.04
C VAL A 27 -14.14 5.64 2.01
N LEU A 28 -12.81 5.63 2.05
CA LEU A 28 -12.04 6.87 2.14
C LEU A 28 -11.94 7.56 0.78
N GLY A 29 -11.66 6.81 -0.29
CA GLY A 29 -11.48 7.34 -1.64
C GLY A 29 -12.80 7.61 -2.36
N ASP A 30 -13.66 6.60 -2.49
CA ASP A 30 -14.86 6.69 -3.34
C ASP A 30 -16.05 7.35 -2.63
N VAL A 31 -16.23 7.12 -1.32
CA VAL A 31 -17.35 7.69 -0.55
C VAL A 31 -16.98 9.06 0.03
N MET A 32 -15.87 9.15 0.75
CA MET A 32 -15.47 10.39 1.43
C MET A 32 -14.60 11.34 0.58
N HIS A 33 -14.18 10.93 -0.61
CA HIS A 33 -13.40 11.74 -1.54
C HIS A 33 -12.07 12.25 -0.92
N ILE A 34 -11.49 11.48 -0.01
CA ILE A 34 -10.20 11.79 0.59
C ILE A 34 -9.12 11.44 -0.44
N PRO A 35 -8.19 12.35 -0.77
CA PRO A 35 -7.19 12.14 -1.82
C PRO A 35 -6.02 11.27 -1.33
N LEU A 36 -6.32 10.09 -0.76
CA LEU A 36 -5.37 9.10 -0.25
C LEU A 36 -5.75 7.73 -0.80
N PHE A 37 -4.77 6.84 -0.99
CA PHE A 37 -4.99 5.52 -1.61
C PHE A 37 -5.54 4.52 -0.58
N MET A 38 -4.97 4.48 0.62
CA MET A 38 -5.44 3.72 1.78
C MET A 38 -5.62 2.22 1.53
N ASP A 39 -4.83 1.67 0.62
CA ASP A 39 -4.98 0.34 0.02
C ASP A 39 -3.93 -0.68 0.48
N THR A 40 -3.09 -0.34 1.46
CA THR A 40 -2.00 -1.23 1.90
C THR A 40 -1.84 -1.35 3.41
N ILE A 41 -2.85 -0.95 4.19
CA ILE A 41 -2.81 -1.15 5.64
C ILE A 41 -2.68 -2.65 5.95
N GLY A 42 -3.49 -3.47 5.28
CA GLY A 42 -3.46 -4.92 5.34
C GLY A 42 -2.15 -5.50 4.80
N THR A 43 -1.59 -4.92 3.75
CA THR A 43 -0.31 -5.35 3.16
C THR A 43 0.82 -5.20 4.19
N VAL A 44 0.96 -4.03 4.81
CA VAL A 44 1.98 -3.80 5.86
C VAL A 44 1.75 -4.74 7.05
N PHE A 45 0.51 -4.88 7.51
CA PHE A 45 0.17 -5.80 8.58
C PHE A 45 0.65 -7.23 8.30
N ILE A 46 0.33 -7.76 7.11
CA ILE A 46 0.68 -9.14 6.72
C ILE A 46 2.18 -9.31 6.53
N VAL A 47 2.88 -8.31 5.99
CA VAL A 47 4.35 -8.35 5.89
C VAL A 47 4.99 -8.49 7.28
N LEU A 48 4.51 -7.70 8.25
CA LEU A 48 5.01 -7.73 9.62
C LEU A 48 4.61 -9.03 10.36
N TYR A 49 3.43 -9.58 10.07
CA TYR A 49 2.89 -10.76 10.73
C TYR A 49 3.42 -12.09 10.17
N ALA A 50 3.42 -12.25 8.84
CA ALA A 50 3.69 -13.50 8.14
C ALA A 50 4.86 -13.43 7.14
N GLY A 51 5.47 -12.26 6.95
CA GLY A 51 6.66 -12.08 6.12
C GLY A 51 6.37 -11.70 4.66
N LEU A 52 7.42 -11.76 3.83
CA LEU A 52 7.40 -11.22 2.47
C LEU A 52 6.35 -11.86 1.57
N LEU A 53 6.34 -13.19 1.47
CA LEU A 53 5.56 -13.87 0.43
C LEU A 53 4.04 -13.64 0.61
N PRO A 54 3.45 -13.80 1.81
CA PRO A 54 2.05 -13.44 2.05
C PRO A 54 1.79 -11.94 1.82
N GLY A 55 2.75 -11.09 2.18
CA GLY A 55 2.67 -9.64 1.96
C GLY A 55 2.64 -9.25 0.48
N LEU A 56 3.47 -9.90 -0.36
CA LEU A 56 3.47 -9.70 -1.80
C LEU A 56 2.13 -10.11 -2.42
N LEU A 57 1.54 -11.22 -1.96
CA LEU A 57 0.23 -11.65 -2.46
C LEU A 57 -0.84 -10.60 -2.18
N VAL A 58 -0.94 -10.10 -0.94
CA VAL A 58 -1.92 -9.06 -0.57
C VAL A 58 -1.65 -7.75 -1.33
N GLY A 59 -0.40 -7.28 -1.36
CA GLY A 59 -0.05 -6.07 -2.09
C GLY A 59 -0.28 -6.15 -3.60
N GLY A 60 -0.12 -7.34 -4.19
CA GLY A 60 -0.31 -7.56 -5.62
C GLY A 60 -1.77 -7.77 -6.04
N LEU A 61 -2.58 -8.40 -5.18
CA LEU A 61 -3.96 -8.77 -5.50
C LEU A 61 -4.92 -7.60 -5.45
N TYR A 62 -4.66 -6.57 -4.65
CA TYR A 62 -5.56 -5.42 -4.49
C TYR A 62 -6.04 -4.81 -5.81
N ASN A 63 -5.13 -4.43 -6.71
CA ASN A 63 -5.53 -3.78 -7.97
C ASN A 63 -6.23 -4.77 -8.92
N VAL A 64 -5.91 -6.07 -8.85
CA VAL A 64 -6.60 -7.11 -9.61
C VAL A 64 -8.04 -7.26 -9.12
N LEU A 65 -8.23 -7.38 -7.81
CA LEU A 65 -9.56 -7.53 -7.21
C LEU A 65 -10.40 -6.26 -7.39
N ARG A 66 -9.80 -5.08 -7.22
CA ARG A 66 -10.46 -3.80 -7.47
C ARG A 66 -10.97 -3.71 -8.90
N LEU A 67 -10.16 -4.08 -9.89
CA LEU A 67 -10.59 -4.10 -11.29
C LEU A 67 -11.76 -5.07 -11.52
N LEU A 68 -11.67 -6.29 -10.98
CA LEU A 68 -12.75 -7.28 -11.11
C LEU A 68 -14.06 -6.80 -10.49
N LEU A 69 -13.98 -6.16 -9.32
CA LEU A 69 -15.15 -5.57 -8.65
C LEU A 69 -15.73 -4.40 -9.45
N MET A 70 -14.90 -3.53 -10.01
CA MET A 70 -15.36 -2.43 -10.87
C MET A 70 -16.09 -2.94 -12.10
N VAL A 71 -15.56 -3.97 -12.77
CA VAL A 71 -16.21 -4.61 -13.93
C VAL A 71 -17.52 -5.29 -13.52
N ALA A 72 -17.54 -6.01 -12.39
CA ALA A 72 -18.76 -6.64 -11.87
C ALA A 72 -19.84 -5.61 -11.51
N ALA A 73 -19.45 -4.39 -11.12
CA ALA A 73 -20.33 -3.26 -10.88
C ALA A 73 -20.76 -2.50 -12.17
N GLY A 74 -20.34 -2.96 -13.36
CA GLY A 74 -20.73 -2.39 -14.65
C GLY A 74 -19.82 -1.26 -15.18
N ASN A 75 -18.65 -1.04 -14.57
CA ASN A 75 -17.67 -0.07 -15.08
C ASN A 75 -16.88 -0.65 -16.25
N SER A 76 -16.32 0.23 -17.08
CA SER A 76 -15.43 -0.15 -18.18
C SER A 76 -14.18 -0.86 -17.68
N PHE A 77 -13.71 -1.83 -18.47
CA PHE A 77 -12.50 -2.60 -18.17
C PHE A 77 -11.24 -1.79 -18.50
N TYR A 78 -10.51 -1.37 -17.47
CA TYR A 78 -9.22 -0.68 -17.60
C TYR A 78 -8.07 -1.57 -17.09
N PRO A 79 -7.50 -2.46 -17.92
CA PRO A 79 -6.48 -3.43 -17.47
C PRO A 79 -5.20 -2.77 -16.94
N TRP A 80 -4.94 -1.52 -17.32
CA TRP A 80 -3.77 -0.75 -16.88
C TRP A 80 -3.76 -0.48 -15.37
N GLU A 81 -4.90 -0.57 -14.69
CA GLU A 81 -4.99 -0.48 -13.23
C GLU A 81 -4.17 -1.57 -12.54
N ILE A 82 -4.07 -2.76 -13.15
CA ILE A 82 -3.28 -3.88 -12.61
C ILE A 82 -1.78 -3.51 -12.52
N MET A 83 -1.28 -2.58 -13.36
CA MET A 83 0.12 -2.18 -13.30
C MET A 83 0.48 -1.54 -11.94
N TYR A 84 -0.48 -0.93 -11.25
CA TYR A 84 -0.26 -0.37 -9.91
C TYR A 84 -0.02 -1.44 -8.84
N SER A 85 -0.24 -2.74 -9.12
CA SER A 85 0.23 -3.84 -8.25
C SER A 85 1.75 -3.82 -8.07
N LEU A 86 2.52 -3.24 -9.00
CA LEU A 86 3.96 -3.02 -8.83
C LEU A 86 4.28 -2.11 -7.63
N CYS A 87 3.42 -1.12 -7.34
CA CYS A 87 3.54 -0.31 -6.14
C CYS A 87 3.34 -1.20 -4.90
N GLY A 88 2.28 -2.00 -4.87
CA GLY A 88 1.99 -2.92 -3.76
C GLY A 88 3.12 -3.92 -3.50
N PHE A 89 3.73 -4.48 -4.54
CA PHE A 89 4.91 -5.34 -4.43
C PHE A 89 6.12 -4.59 -3.84
N ALA A 90 6.41 -3.38 -4.33
CA ALA A 90 7.51 -2.58 -3.79
C ALA A 90 7.29 -2.23 -2.32
N ILE A 91 6.05 -1.87 -1.94
CA ILE A 91 5.67 -1.59 -0.57
C ILE A 91 5.89 -2.82 0.32
N ALA A 92 5.45 -4.00 -0.12
CA ALA A 92 5.66 -5.23 0.63
C ALA A 92 7.16 -5.58 0.76
N PHE A 93 7.92 -5.47 -0.34
CA PHE A 93 9.35 -5.74 -0.38
C PHE A 93 10.16 -4.82 0.54
N PHE A 94 9.97 -3.50 0.45
CA PHE A 94 10.71 -2.56 1.28
C PHE A 94 10.26 -2.63 2.75
N THR A 95 8.96 -2.78 3.03
CA THR A 95 8.50 -3.02 4.41
C THR A 95 9.21 -4.22 5.01
N TRP A 96 9.24 -5.33 4.26
CA TRP A 96 9.92 -6.54 4.68
C TRP A 96 11.41 -6.35 4.87
N LEU A 97 12.10 -5.69 3.92
CA LEU A 97 13.55 -5.49 3.98
C LEU A 97 13.97 -4.76 5.26
N PHE A 98 13.23 -3.71 5.63
CA PHE A 98 13.51 -2.89 6.80
C PHE A 98 12.93 -3.46 8.11
N SER A 99 11.98 -4.40 8.04
CA SER A 99 11.47 -5.13 9.22
C SER A 99 12.21 -6.44 9.49
N TRP A 100 12.73 -7.13 8.47
CA TRP A 100 13.31 -8.48 8.53
C TRP A 100 14.54 -8.57 9.42
N ARG A 101 15.41 -7.55 9.43
CA ARG A 101 16.63 -7.56 10.26
C ARG A 101 16.40 -7.18 11.73
N ASN A 102 15.18 -6.83 12.14
CA ASN A 102 14.96 -6.16 13.42
C ASN A 102 14.26 -7.02 14.49
N ASN A 103 15.07 -7.69 15.30
CA ASN A 103 14.76 -7.82 16.74
C ASN A 103 14.64 -6.42 17.43
N ASN A 104 15.09 -5.35 16.76
CA ASN A 104 15.12 -3.97 17.25
C ASN A 104 13.80 -3.20 17.21
N LEU A 105 12.77 -3.70 16.52
CA LEU A 105 11.41 -3.13 16.61
C LEU A 105 10.85 -3.21 18.05
N TYR A 106 11.54 -3.94 18.94
CA TYR A 106 11.16 -4.22 20.32
C TYR A 106 12.16 -3.70 21.37
N LEU A 107 13.25 -3.03 20.98
CA LEU A 107 14.22 -2.52 21.97
C LEU A 107 13.73 -1.26 22.68
N SER A 108 13.16 -0.30 21.94
CA SER A 108 12.66 0.96 22.49
C SER A 108 11.55 1.53 21.61
N LYS A 109 10.52 2.12 22.24
CA LYS A 109 9.39 2.76 21.54
C LYS A 109 9.86 3.81 20.52
N THR A 110 10.88 4.59 20.87
CA THR A 110 11.45 5.62 19.98
C THR A 110 12.04 5.00 18.73
N LEU A 111 12.80 3.91 18.88
CA LEU A 111 13.44 3.22 17.77
C LEU A 111 12.40 2.60 16.84
N THR A 112 11.32 2.01 17.39
CA THR A 112 10.20 1.50 16.60
C THR A 112 9.58 2.61 15.75
N ILE A 113 9.30 3.78 16.34
CA ILE A 113 8.73 4.93 15.62
C ILE A 113 9.64 5.37 14.48
N LEU A 114 10.95 5.49 14.72
CA LEU A 114 11.92 5.85 13.69
C LEU A 114 11.96 4.84 12.55
N TYR A 115 11.90 3.53 12.84
CA TYR A 115 11.81 2.51 11.80
C TYR A 115 10.51 2.58 11.00
N LEU A 116 9.36 2.84 11.65
CA LEU A 116 8.09 3.01 10.93
C LEU A 116 8.11 4.24 10.02
N ILE A 117 8.71 5.35 10.47
CA ILE A 117 8.91 6.54 9.64
C ILE A 117 9.82 6.20 8.46
N LEU A 118 10.95 5.51 8.69
CA LEU A 118 11.86 5.11 7.63
C LEU A 118 11.18 4.20 6.59
N ILE A 119 10.44 3.18 7.04
CA ILE A 119 9.65 2.29 6.17
C ILE A 119 8.65 3.12 5.35
N SER A 120 7.93 4.04 6.01
CA SER A 120 6.93 4.89 5.34
C SER A 120 7.57 5.75 4.24
N LEU A 121 8.70 6.40 4.54
CA LEU A 121 9.40 7.24 3.58
C LEU A 121 9.97 6.45 2.40
N VAL A 122 10.68 5.34 2.67
CA VAL A 122 11.28 4.52 1.60
C VAL A 122 10.20 3.92 0.70
N THR A 123 9.12 3.39 1.28
CA THR A 123 8.00 2.86 0.50
C THR A 123 7.24 3.95 -0.25
N ALA A 124 7.12 5.17 0.29
CA ALA A 124 6.53 6.31 -0.39
C ALA A 124 7.35 6.73 -1.61
N PHE A 125 8.67 6.86 -1.48
CA PHE A 125 9.52 7.20 -2.63
C PHE A 125 9.53 6.12 -3.70
N ALA A 126 9.63 4.85 -3.29
CA ALA A 126 9.59 3.73 -4.23
C ALA A 126 8.27 3.67 -5.00
N SER A 127 7.13 3.77 -4.29
CA SER A 127 5.80 3.76 -4.92
C SER A 127 5.51 5.02 -5.74
N SER A 128 6.05 6.19 -5.37
CA SER A 128 5.95 7.40 -6.18
C SER A 128 6.68 7.28 -7.52
N ILE A 129 7.89 6.72 -7.53
CA ILE A 129 8.67 6.51 -8.76
C ILE A 129 7.94 5.50 -9.66
N ILE A 130 7.57 4.34 -9.12
CA ILE A 130 6.87 3.28 -9.87
C ILE A 130 5.53 3.80 -10.41
N GLY A 131 4.72 4.43 -9.55
CA GLY A 131 3.45 5.03 -9.95
C GLY A 131 3.64 6.13 -11.00
N GLY A 132 4.65 6.99 -10.83
CA GLY A 132 5.02 8.04 -11.77
C GLY A 132 5.37 7.49 -13.15
N MET A 133 6.15 6.40 -13.20
CA MET A 133 6.45 5.69 -14.44
C MET A 133 5.17 5.15 -15.09
N ILE A 134 4.32 4.45 -14.33
CA ILE A 134 3.07 3.86 -14.83
C ILE A 134 2.17 4.96 -15.43
N GLU A 135 1.95 6.06 -14.71
CA GLU A 135 1.10 7.15 -15.19
C GLU A 135 1.68 7.86 -16.42
N THR A 136 3.01 8.00 -16.48
CA THR A 136 3.68 8.56 -17.66
C THR A 136 3.41 7.70 -18.90
N PHE A 137 3.59 6.39 -18.80
CA PHE A 137 3.28 5.47 -19.89
C PHE A 137 1.80 5.50 -20.28
N GLN A 138 0.90 5.50 -19.29
CA GLN A 138 -0.54 5.59 -19.54
C GLN A 138 -0.91 6.87 -20.31
N ARG A 139 -0.33 8.02 -19.94
CA ARG A 139 -0.61 9.31 -20.61
C ARG A 139 -0.06 9.37 -22.02
N ILE A 140 1.10 8.76 -22.28
CA ILE A 140 1.68 8.69 -23.63
C ILE A 140 0.82 7.79 -24.55
N LEU A 141 0.29 6.68 -24.03
CA LEU A 141 -0.41 5.68 -24.84
C LEU A 141 -1.92 5.92 -25.02
N PHE A 142 -2.59 6.58 -24.07
CA PHE A 142 -4.06 6.68 -24.01
C PHE A 142 -4.61 8.11 -23.95
N ASP A 143 -3.81 9.08 -24.37
CA ASP A 143 -4.18 10.48 -24.61
C ASP A 143 -5.10 11.12 -23.55
N ASN A 144 -4.62 11.14 -22.30
CA ASN A 144 -5.25 11.81 -21.15
C ASN A 144 -6.71 11.40 -20.80
N GLN A 145 -7.30 10.41 -21.48
CA GLN A 145 -8.71 10.04 -21.34
C GLN A 145 -9.08 9.34 -20.03
N VAL A 146 -8.11 9.12 -19.14
CA VAL A 146 -8.34 8.29 -17.98
C VAL A 146 -7.77 8.97 -16.74
N TYR A 147 -8.62 9.10 -15.72
CA TYR A 147 -8.34 8.77 -14.31
C TYR A 147 -8.86 9.80 -13.30
N VAL A 148 -9.69 9.27 -12.41
CA VAL A 148 -10.00 9.75 -11.06
C VAL A 148 -8.81 9.37 -10.18
N ASN A 149 -7.67 10.04 -10.38
CA ASN A 149 -6.46 9.83 -9.57
C ASN A 149 -6.41 10.91 -8.48
N PRO A 150 -6.22 10.57 -7.18
CA PRO A 150 -6.08 11.56 -6.10
C PRO A 150 -4.96 12.58 -6.35
N VAL A 151 -4.05 12.26 -7.28
CA VAL A 151 -2.86 13.05 -7.62
C VAL A 151 -3.07 13.94 -8.86
N LYS A 152 -4.22 13.83 -9.56
CA LYS A 152 -4.48 14.51 -10.85
C LYS A 152 -4.23 16.02 -10.80
N ASN A 153 -4.75 16.69 -9.77
CA ASN A 153 -4.64 18.14 -9.64
C ASN A 153 -3.18 18.59 -9.49
N PHE A 154 -2.38 17.83 -8.75
CA PHE A 154 -0.95 18.08 -8.62
C PHE A 154 -0.21 17.87 -9.94
N VAL A 155 -0.52 16.81 -10.69
CA VAL A 155 0.10 16.57 -12.02
C VAL A 155 -0.17 17.73 -12.96
N MET A 156 -1.42 18.18 -13.04
CA MET A 156 -1.80 19.30 -13.93
C MET A 156 -1.12 20.61 -13.52
N ALA A 157 -1.01 20.88 -12.21
CA ALA A 157 -0.30 22.06 -11.72
C ALA A 157 1.19 22.03 -12.12
N PHE A 158 1.86 20.89 -11.95
CA PHE A 158 3.27 20.75 -12.33
C PHE A 158 3.51 20.81 -13.85
N LEU A 159 2.59 20.28 -14.65
CA LEU A 159 2.65 20.43 -16.11
C LEU A 159 2.46 21.90 -16.54
N GLY A 160 1.63 22.67 -15.83
CA GLY A 160 1.47 24.11 -16.05
C GLY A 160 2.75 24.91 -15.82
N GLU A 161 3.62 24.43 -14.93
CA GLU A 161 4.95 24.99 -14.65
C GLU A 161 6.05 24.48 -15.61
N ASN A 162 5.66 23.88 -16.74
CA ASN A 162 6.58 23.33 -17.76
C ASN A 162 7.52 22.22 -17.27
N LEU A 163 7.15 21.49 -16.21
CA LEU A 163 7.90 20.29 -15.82
C LEU A 163 7.67 19.16 -16.85
N GLY A 164 8.72 18.38 -17.10
CA GLY A 164 8.60 17.19 -17.95
C GLY A 164 7.58 16.19 -17.39
N LEU A 165 6.84 15.51 -18.29
CA LEU A 165 5.72 14.63 -17.92
C LEU A 165 6.05 13.63 -16.81
N PHE A 166 7.20 12.96 -16.90
CA PHE A 166 7.65 12.00 -15.91
C PHE A 166 7.90 12.63 -14.53
N VAL A 167 8.53 13.82 -14.52
CA VAL A 167 8.82 14.57 -13.29
C VAL A 167 7.52 15.03 -12.66
N ALA A 168 6.59 15.58 -13.45
CA ALA A 168 5.27 15.98 -12.98
C ALA A 168 4.50 14.79 -12.37
N CYS A 169 4.43 13.64 -13.04
CA CYS A 169 3.74 12.44 -12.56
C CYS A 169 4.37 11.84 -11.29
N THR A 170 5.68 12.00 -11.11
CA THR A 170 6.41 11.49 -9.93
C THR A 170 6.29 12.45 -8.74
N PHE A 171 6.53 13.74 -8.95
CA PHE A 171 6.54 14.74 -7.88
C PHE A 171 5.14 15.01 -7.33
N ALA A 172 4.13 14.99 -8.20
CA ALA A 172 2.74 15.07 -7.79
C ALA A 172 2.36 13.99 -6.76
N ARG A 173 2.96 12.80 -6.87
CA ARG A 173 2.68 11.68 -5.96
C ARG A 173 3.28 11.86 -4.59
N ILE A 174 4.44 12.51 -4.46
CA ILE A 174 5.22 12.54 -3.22
C ILE A 174 4.40 13.01 -2.01
N PRO A 175 3.66 14.14 -2.06
CA PRO A 175 2.89 14.60 -0.90
C PRO A 175 1.81 13.60 -0.48
N VAL A 176 1.09 13.05 -1.46
CA VAL A 176 -0.01 12.10 -1.25
C VAL A 176 0.53 10.77 -0.72
N THR A 177 1.55 10.20 -1.37
CA THR A 177 2.11 8.91 -0.97
C THR A 177 2.83 9.00 0.36
N VAL A 178 3.56 10.08 0.68
CA VAL A 178 4.21 10.20 2.00
C VAL A 178 3.19 10.21 3.13
N LEU A 179 2.13 11.02 3.01
CA LEU A 179 1.07 11.07 4.02
C LEU A 179 0.35 9.73 4.13
N ASP A 180 -0.04 9.18 3.00
CA ASP A 180 -0.74 7.90 2.91
C ASP A 180 0.09 6.75 3.50
N ARG A 181 1.38 6.67 3.17
CA ARG A 181 2.29 5.62 3.68
C ARG A 181 2.55 5.76 5.16
N LEU A 182 2.64 6.97 5.71
CA LEU A 182 2.73 7.17 7.16
C LEU A 182 1.50 6.59 7.84
N ILE A 183 0.30 6.93 7.38
CA ILE A 183 -0.94 6.42 7.98
C ILE A 183 -1.00 4.89 7.85
N CYS A 184 -0.80 4.36 6.64
CA CYS A 184 -0.92 2.94 6.37
C CYS A 184 0.10 2.10 7.16
N THR A 185 1.34 2.58 7.26
CA THR A 185 2.41 1.85 7.96
C THR A 185 2.14 1.79 9.46
N PHE A 186 1.72 2.90 10.06
CA PHE A 186 1.39 2.95 11.49
C PHE A 186 0.15 2.10 11.81
N LEU A 187 -0.92 2.19 11.01
CA LEU A 187 -2.11 1.37 11.19
C LEU A 187 -1.80 -0.12 11.01
N GLY A 188 -1.02 -0.49 9.99
CA GLY A 188 -0.59 -1.87 9.77
C GLY A 188 0.23 -2.41 10.95
N PHE A 189 1.11 -1.59 11.53
CA PHE A 189 1.85 -1.93 12.74
C PHE A 189 0.96 -2.08 13.98
N ILE A 190 -0.06 -1.23 14.15
CA ILE A 190 -1.02 -1.35 15.25
C ILE A 190 -1.79 -2.68 15.14
N LEU A 191 -2.28 -3.03 13.95
CA LEU A 191 -2.95 -4.31 13.70
C LEU A 191 -2.03 -5.50 14.01
N TYR A 192 -0.76 -5.40 13.60
CA TYR A 192 0.26 -6.40 13.92
C TYR A 192 0.42 -6.61 15.44
N GLN A 193 0.50 -5.51 16.21
CA GLN A 193 0.64 -5.59 17.67
C GLN A 193 -0.60 -6.18 18.34
N LEU A 194 -1.80 -5.87 17.86
CA LEU A 194 -3.05 -6.44 18.36
C LEU A 194 -3.11 -7.95 18.11
N ALA A 195 -2.76 -8.39 16.90
CA ALA A 195 -2.72 -9.81 16.55
C ALA A 195 -1.69 -10.58 17.38
N ARG A 196 -0.50 -10.00 17.59
CA ARG A 196 0.56 -10.61 18.40
C ARG A 196 0.15 -10.78 19.86
N ARG A 197 -0.46 -9.76 20.47
CA ARG A 197 -0.91 -9.81 21.88
C ARG A 197 -1.93 -10.91 22.13
N ARG A 198 -2.86 -11.14 21.20
CA ARG A 198 -3.86 -12.21 21.31
C ARG A 198 -3.22 -13.59 21.19
N GLY A 199 -2.33 -13.79 20.23
CA GLY A 199 -1.62 -15.07 20.08
C GLY A 199 -0.77 -15.46 21.30
N SER A 200 -0.21 -14.49 22.03
CA SER A 200 0.52 -14.75 23.29
C SER A 200 -0.39 -15.03 24.50
N ALA A 201 -1.66 -14.64 24.46
CA ALA A 201 -2.63 -14.90 25.52
C ALA A 201 -3.21 -16.32 25.38
N ASP A 202 -3.53 -16.73 24.14
CA ASP A 202 -4.06 -18.06 23.84
C ASP A 202 -3.03 -19.17 24.06
N ALA A 203 -1.73 -18.88 23.93
CA ALA A 203 -0.66 -19.85 24.18
C ALA A 203 -0.33 -20.09 25.67
N ARG A 204 -0.98 -19.37 26.59
CA ARG A 204 -0.82 -19.53 28.06
C ARG A 204 -2.01 -20.21 28.74
N GLN A 205 -3.04 -20.55 27.98
CA GLN A 205 -4.15 -21.41 28.41
C GLN A 205 -3.86 -22.86 27.97
#